data_AF-A0A3E0Q0U3-F1
#
_entry.id   AF-A0A3E0Q0U3-F1
#
_cell.length_a   1.000
_cell.length_b   1.000
_cell.length_c   1.000
_cell.angle_alpha   90.00
_cell.angle_beta   90.00
_cell.angle_gamma   90.00
#
_symmetry.space_group_name_H-M   'P 1'
#
loop_
_entity.id
_entity.type
_entity.pdbx_description
1 polymer ?
#
loop_
_entity_poly.entity_id
_entity_poly.type
_entity_poly.pdbx_seq_one_letter_code
_entity_poly.pdbx_strand_id
1 'polypeptide(L)'
;MADQQPVERILLRQLAAYLTIPMWMMDEAGNLLYFNPAAEVLLGAGFDEIGPIRAEQLSDLFSVASIDERADDEAVLPVQTTLETRRPSYGAVRFRGLDEAWRQVEIAAIPIEGQSDRFLGVLAFFWEIHD
;
A
#
# COMPACT_ATOMS: atom_id res chain seq x y z
N MET A 1 27.73 -5.12 -5.80
CA MET A 1 26.95 -6.22 -6.38
C MET A 1 25.53 -5.72 -6.45
N ALA A 2 24.93 -5.62 -7.64
CA ALA A 2 23.55 -5.13 -7.75
C ALA A 2 22.65 -6.11 -6.97
N ASP A 3 21.96 -5.59 -5.97
CA ASP A 3 21.09 -6.38 -5.11
C ASP A 3 19.96 -6.93 -5.98
N GLN A 4 19.94 -8.25 -6.18
CA GLN A 4 18.90 -8.88 -6.99
C GLN A 4 17.59 -8.84 -6.20
N GLN A 5 16.56 -8.26 -6.79
CA GLN A 5 15.25 -8.21 -6.17
C GLN A 5 14.77 -9.66 -5.87
N PRO A 6 14.27 -9.94 -4.65
CA PRO A 6 13.75 -11.26 -4.29
C PRO A 6 12.72 -11.76 -5.31
N VAL A 7 12.80 -13.05 -5.67
CA VAL A 7 11.91 -13.65 -6.68
C VAL A 7 10.44 -13.50 -6.32
N GLU A 8 10.11 -13.53 -5.03
CA GLU A 8 8.76 -13.34 -4.51
C GLU A 8 8.20 -11.97 -4.89
N ARG A 9 8.98 -10.89 -4.76
CA ARG A 9 8.57 -9.53 -5.17
C ARG A 9 8.41 -9.42 -6.69
N ILE A 10 9.26 -10.10 -7.47
CA ILE A 10 9.15 -10.14 -8.93
C ILE A 10 7.83 -10.82 -9.34
N LEU A 11 7.53 -11.99 -8.77
CA LEU A 11 6.32 -12.74 -9.06
C LEU A 11 5.05 -11.99 -8.62
N LEU A 12 5.07 -11.37 -7.43
CA LEU A 12 3.95 -10.57 -6.94
C LEU A 12 3.70 -9.34 -7.80
N ARG A 13 4.75 -8.65 -8.26
CA ARG A 13 4.63 -7.53 -9.19
C ARG A 13 4.02 -7.98 -10.52
N GLN A 14 4.50 -9.11 -11.06
CA GLN A 14 3.96 -9.68 -12.29
C GLN A 14 2.48 -10.04 -12.12
N LEU A 15 2.11 -10.69 -11.02
CA LEU A 15 0.72 -11.01 -10.70
C LEU A 15 -0.14 -9.74 -10.63
N ALA A 16 0.30 -8.75 -9.85
CA ALA A 16 -0.43 -7.49 -9.65
C ALA A 16 -0.65 -6.74 -10.97
N ALA A 17 0.29 -6.81 -11.92
CA ALA A 17 0.15 -6.19 -13.23
C ALA A 17 -0.98 -6.79 -14.10
N TYR A 18 -1.42 -8.03 -13.83
CA TYR A 18 -2.52 -8.68 -14.53
C TYR A 18 -3.86 -8.60 -13.79
N LEU A 19 -3.88 -8.07 -12.56
CA LEU A 19 -5.07 -7.99 -11.74
C LEU A 19 -5.71 -6.60 -11.83
N THR A 20 -7.04 -6.58 -11.84
CA THR A 20 -7.84 -5.36 -11.78
C THR A 20 -8.18 -4.95 -10.34
N ILE A 21 -7.70 -5.69 -9.36
CA ILE A 21 -7.80 -5.34 -7.93
C ILE A 21 -6.68 -4.33 -7.64
N PRO A 22 -6.97 -3.14 -7.07
CA PRO A 22 -5.94 -2.19 -6.67
C PRO A 22 -4.96 -2.80 -5.66
N MET A 23 -3.66 -2.77 -5.97
CA MET A 23 -2.62 -3.42 -5.18
C MET A 23 -1.39 -2.55 -5.02
N TRP A 24 -0.86 -2.44 -3.81
CA TRP A 24 0.42 -1.79 -3.48
C TRP A 24 1.40 -2.78 -2.85
N MET A 25 2.69 -2.58 -3.11
CA MET A 25 3.77 -3.35 -2.51
C MET A 25 4.79 -2.43 -1.86
N MET A 26 5.09 -2.68 -0.59
CA MET A 26 6.10 -1.96 0.18
C MET A 26 7.26 -2.89 0.56
N ASP A 27 8.46 -2.33 0.75
CA ASP A 27 9.58 -3.05 1.40
C ASP A 27 9.48 -3.03 2.93
N GLU A 28 10.45 -3.65 3.61
CA GLU A 28 10.54 -3.67 5.09
C GLU A 28 10.61 -2.27 5.72
N ALA A 29 11.14 -1.28 4.99
CA ALA A 29 11.28 0.08 5.47
C ALA A 29 10.03 0.93 5.19
N GLY A 30 8.99 0.35 4.58
CA GLY A 30 7.77 1.05 4.22
C GLY A 30 7.87 1.87 2.93
N ASN A 31 8.93 1.70 2.14
CA ASN A 31 9.02 2.36 0.83
C ASN A 31 8.04 1.67 -0.13
N LEU A 32 7.22 2.45 -0.82
CA LEU A 32 6.33 1.96 -1.86
C LEU A 32 7.17 1.58 -3.09
N LEU A 33 7.31 0.28 -3.33
CA LEU A 33 8.11 -0.26 -4.43
C LEU A 33 7.34 -0.31 -5.75
N TYR A 34 6.03 -0.56 -5.67
CA TYR A 34 5.17 -0.75 -6.84
C TYR A 34 3.70 -0.60 -6.46
N PHE A 35 2.90 -0.13 -7.41
CA PHE A 35 1.46 -0.28 -7.44
C PHE A 35 0.99 -0.60 -8.86
N ASN A 36 -0.10 -1.35 -8.98
CA ASN A 36 -0.63 -1.72 -10.29
C ASN A 36 -1.51 -0.63 -10.91
N PRO A 37 -1.80 -0.70 -12.23
CA PRO A 37 -2.64 0.28 -12.91
C PRO A 37 -4.01 0.51 -12.26
N ALA A 38 -4.61 -0.53 -11.68
CA ALA A 38 -5.88 -0.40 -10.97
C ALA A 38 -5.80 0.54 -9.75
N ALA A 39 -4.63 0.64 -9.11
CA ALA A 39 -4.43 1.53 -7.98
C ALA A 39 -4.11 2.98 -8.37
N GLU A 40 -3.79 3.25 -9.64
CA GLU A 40 -3.51 4.61 -10.15
C GLU A 40 -4.70 5.54 -9.94
N VAL A 41 -5.92 5.01 -10.06
CA VAL A 41 -7.17 5.75 -9.84
C VAL A 41 -7.28 6.24 -8.39
N LEU A 42 -6.84 5.41 -7.42
CA LEU A 42 -6.84 5.78 -6.01
C LEU A 42 -5.73 6.80 -5.70
N LEU A 43 -4.56 6.63 -6.32
CA LEU A 43 -3.38 7.46 -6.10
C LEU A 43 -3.43 8.80 -6.81
N GLY A 44 -4.19 8.92 -7.90
CA GLY A 44 -4.26 10.10 -8.75
C GLY A 44 -3.06 10.28 -9.70
N ALA A 45 -2.16 9.30 -9.80
CA ALA A 45 -1.01 9.32 -10.69
C ALA A 45 -0.56 7.92 -11.11
N GLY A 46 0.08 7.81 -12.27
CA GLY A 46 0.57 6.56 -12.83
C GLY A 46 1.90 6.12 -12.23
N PHE A 47 2.14 4.80 -12.11
CA PHE A 47 3.42 4.30 -11.56
C PHE A 47 4.60 4.68 -12.46
N ASP A 48 4.41 4.68 -13.78
CA ASP A 48 5.45 5.06 -14.74
C ASP A 48 5.84 6.55 -14.66
N GLU A 49 4.99 7.38 -14.03
CA GLU A 49 5.25 8.81 -13.83
C GLU A 49 6.02 9.07 -12.52
N ILE A 50 5.55 8.50 -11.40
CA ILE A 50 6.09 8.82 -10.07
C ILE A 50 7.11 7.80 -9.57
N GLY A 51 7.06 6.57 -10.07
CA GLY A 51 7.95 5.48 -9.66
C GLY A 51 7.83 5.09 -8.19
N PRO A 52 8.88 4.44 -7.63
CA PRO A 52 8.95 4.11 -6.21
C PRO A 52 9.00 5.36 -5.32
N ILE A 53 8.35 5.30 -4.16
CA ILE A 53 8.23 6.42 -3.21
C ILE A 53 8.82 5.99 -1.87
N ARG A 54 9.66 6.84 -1.29
CA ARG A 54 10.23 6.56 0.05
C ARG A 54 9.19 6.75 1.14
N ALA A 55 9.32 6.00 2.22
CA ALA A 55 8.40 6.04 3.35
C ALA A 55 8.19 7.47 3.89
N GLU A 56 9.28 8.24 4.03
CA GLU A 56 9.23 9.63 4.52
C GLU A 56 8.53 10.62 3.57
N GLN A 57 8.29 10.25 2.32
CA GLN A 57 7.61 11.09 1.32
C GLN A 57 6.11 10.76 1.23
N LEU A 58 5.68 9.61 1.75
CA LEU A 58 4.29 9.18 1.64
C LEU A 58 3.32 10.14 2.34
N SER A 59 3.70 10.69 3.49
CA SER A 59 2.86 11.65 4.23
C SER A 59 2.73 13.01 3.55
N ASP A 60 3.70 13.38 2.69
CA ASP A 60 3.66 14.62 1.93
C ASP A 60 2.78 14.48 0.68
N LEU A 61 2.71 13.27 0.13
CA LEU A 61 1.95 12.97 -1.09
C LEU A 61 0.51 12.54 -0.80
N PHE A 62 0.29 11.84 0.32
CA PHE A 62 -0.99 11.23 0.65
C PHE A 62 -1.46 11.66 2.03
N SER A 63 -2.77 11.84 2.17
CA SER A 63 -3.40 12.10 3.46
C SER A 63 -4.31 10.96 3.86
N VAL A 64 -4.22 10.54 5.12
CA VAL A 64 -5.06 9.50 5.71
C VAL A 64 -5.76 10.07 6.93
N ALA A 65 -7.05 9.78 7.05
CA ALA A 65 -7.85 10.12 8.23
C ALA A 65 -8.69 8.93 8.67
N SER A 66 -9.13 8.95 9.93
CA SER A 66 -10.03 7.94 10.47
C SER A 66 -11.31 7.87 9.63
N ILE A 67 -11.88 6.67 9.52
CA ILE A 67 -13.16 6.47 8.84
C ILE A 67 -14.31 7.12 9.62
N ASP A 68 -14.17 7.25 10.95
CA ASP A 68 -15.12 7.93 11.81
C ASP A 68 -14.72 9.40 11.99
N GLU A 69 -15.48 10.31 11.36
CA GLU A 69 -15.22 11.76 11.41
C GLU A 69 -15.31 12.38 12.81
N ARG A 70 -15.87 11.64 13.79
CA ARG A 70 -16.02 12.10 15.18
C ARG A 70 -14.89 11.65 16.10
N ALA A 71 -14.02 10.76 15.64
CA ALA A 71 -12.90 10.29 16.43
C ALA A 71 -11.74 11.29 16.29
N ASP A 72 -11.29 11.86 17.41
CA ASP A 72 -10.01 12.57 17.50
C ASP A 72 -8.80 11.61 17.35
N ASP A 73 -9.06 10.31 17.12
CA ASP A 73 -8.03 9.28 16.98
C ASP A 73 -7.34 9.34 15.61
N GLU A 74 -6.02 9.20 15.67
CA GLU A 74 -5.19 9.00 14.50
C GLU A 74 -5.61 7.72 13.76
N ALA A 75 -5.64 7.78 12.43
CA ALA A 75 -6.01 6.63 11.62
C ALA A 75 -4.98 5.51 11.77
N VAL A 76 -5.40 4.36 12.28
CA VAL A 76 -4.54 3.18 12.32
C VAL A 76 -4.51 2.55 10.92
N LEU A 77 -3.38 2.69 10.23
CA LEU A 77 -3.22 2.15 8.88
C LEU A 77 -2.88 0.65 8.91
N PRO A 78 -3.68 -0.23 8.26
CA PRO A 78 -3.38 -1.66 8.22
C PRO A 78 -1.99 -2.00 7.68
N VAL A 79 -1.48 -1.22 6.72
CA VAL A 79 -0.13 -1.38 6.19
C VAL A 79 0.96 -1.15 7.24
N GLN A 80 0.80 -0.14 8.11
CA GLN A 80 1.74 0.14 9.21
C GLN A 80 1.68 -0.97 10.26
N THR A 81 0.46 -1.37 10.68
CA THR A 81 0.30 -2.50 11.60
C THR A 81 0.95 -3.78 11.06
N THR A 82 0.85 -4.04 9.76
CA THR A 82 1.44 -5.23 9.14
C THR A 82 2.97 -5.13 9.09
N LEU A 83 3.53 -3.95 8.77
CA LEU A 83 4.98 -3.71 8.82
C LEU A 83 5.56 -3.94 10.22
N GLU A 84 4.87 -3.47 11.27
CA GLU A 84 5.33 -3.56 12.66
C GLU A 84 5.18 -4.96 13.24
N THR A 85 4.04 -5.61 12.99
CA THR A 85 3.69 -6.87 13.66
C THR A 85 4.03 -8.12 12.84
N ARG A 86 4.32 -7.95 11.54
CA ARG A 86 4.42 -9.05 10.56
C ARG A 86 3.20 -9.98 10.59
N ARG A 87 2.02 -9.41 10.88
CA ARG A 87 0.73 -10.12 10.83
C ARG A 87 -0.21 -9.43 9.86
N PRO A 88 -1.12 -10.18 9.21
CA PRO A 88 -2.18 -9.57 8.42
C PRO A 88 -2.98 -8.57 9.25
N SER A 89 -3.32 -7.45 8.63
CA SER A 89 -4.18 -6.42 9.22
C SER A 89 -5.23 -5.98 8.20
N TYR A 90 -6.39 -5.57 8.70
CA TYR A 90 -7.51 -5.14 7.90
C TYR A 90 -8.20 -3.95 8.57
N GLY A 91 -8.68 -3.00 7.76
CA GLY A 91 -9.44 -1.86 8.26
C GLY A 91 -9.91 -0.93 7.15
N ALA A 92 -10.69 0.08 7.52
CA ALA A 92 -11.15 1.12 6.62
C ALA A 92 -10.60 2.48 7.05
N VAL A 93 -10.25 3.33 6.08
CA VAL A 93 -9.77 4.69 6.31
C VAL A 93 -10.31 5.63 5.25
N ARG A 94 -10.24 6.94 5.54
CA ARG A 94 -10.34 7.96 4.51
C ARG A 94 -8.96 8.19 3.92
N PHE A 95 -8.88 8.15 2.60
CA PHE A 95 -7.64 8.34 1.85
C PHE A 95 -7.80 9.48 0.85
N ARG A 96 -6.76 10.31 0.73
CA ARG A 96 -6.63 11.32 -0.32
C ARG A 96 -5.30 11.16 -1.04
N GLY A 97 -5.39 10.92 -2.34
CA GLY A 97 -4.25 10.82 -3.25
C GLY A 97 -3.82 12.17 -3.83
N LEU A 98 -3.04 12.12 -4.90
CA LEU A 98 -2.50 13.28 -5.63
C LEU A 98 -3.56 14.03 -6.45
N ASP A 99 -4.71 13.40 -6.70
CA ASP A 99 -5.86 14.05 -7.32
C ASP A 99 -6.71 14.87 -6.34
N GLU A 100 -6.26 14.97 -5.08
CA GLU A 100 -6.88 15.73 -3.99
C GLU A 100 -8.30 15.26 -3.62
N ALA A 101 -8.79 14.17 -4.21
CA ALA A 101 -10.11 13.62 -3.92
C ALA A 101 -10.08 12.69 -2.70
N TRP A 102 -10.94 12.98 -1.72
CA TRP A 102 -11.14 12.10 -0.57
C TRP A 102 -12.02 10.90 -0.94
N ARG A 103 -11.58 9.71 -0.59
CA ARG A 103 -12.29 8.45 -0.77
C ARG A 103 -12.30 7.66 0.52
N GLN A 104 -13.32 6.86 0.73
CA GLN A 104 -13.32 5.83 1.78
C GLN A 104 -12.78 4.53 1.18
N VAL A 105 -11.80 3.93 1.83
CA VAL A 105 -11.16 2.72 1.33
C VAL A 105 -11.07 1.66 2.42
N GLU A 106 -11.44 0.43 2.08
CA GLU A 106 -11.05 -0.76 2.84
C GLU A 106 -9.68 -1.23 2.39
N ILE A 107 -8.86 -1.63 3.35
CA ILE A 107 -7.47 -2.05 3.15
C ILE A 107 -7.29 -3.42 3.78
N ALA A 108 -6.83 -4.37 2.99
CA ALA A 108 -6.29 -5.64 3.49
C ALA A 108 -4.78 -5.66 3.26
N ALA A 109 -4.00 -5.82 4.31
CA ALA A 109 -2.55 -5.88 4.24
C ALA A 109 -2.05 -7.25 4.74
N ILE A 110 -1.11 -7.84 4.00
CA ILE A 110 -0.47 -9.11 4.35
C ILE A 110 1.06 -8.96 4.29
N PRO A 111 1.80 -9.59 5.22
CA PRO A 111 3.25 -9.61 5.15
C PRO A 111 3.70 -10.49 3.97
N ILE A 112 4.74 -10.05 3.27
CA ILE A 112 5.43 -10.86 2.26
C ILE A 112 6.56 -11.57 2.97
N GLU A 113 6.40 -12.86 3.21
CA GLU A 113 7.41 -13.70 3.86
C GLU A 113 8.08 -14.60 2.81
N GLY A 114 9.37 -14.37 2.59
CA GLY A 114 10.19 -15.19 1.71
C GLY A 114 10.69 -16.47 2.38
N GLN A 115 11.44 -17.28 1.63
CA GLN A 115 12.11 -18.44 2.22
C GLN A 115 13.02 -18.04 3.39
N SER A 116 13.18 -18.95 4.35
CA SER A 116 14.00 -18.75 5.56
C SER A 116 13.50 -17.63 6.49
N ASP A 117 12.17 -17.42 6.55
CA ASP A 117 11.53 -16.43 7.43
C ASP A 117 12.03 -14.99 7.20
N ARG A 118 12.41 -14.71 5.95
CA ARG A 118 12.86 -13.39 5.54
C ARG A 118 11.64 -12.54 5.24
N PHE A 119 11.38 -11.56 6.10
CA PHE A 119 10.44 -10.50 5.80
C PHE A 119 10.90 -9.75 4.54
N LEU A 120 9.95 -9.52 3.63
CA LEU A 120 10.14 -8.83 2.36
C LEU A 120 9.17 -7.63 2.24
N GLY A 121 8.62 -7.14 3.34
CA GLY A 121 7.68 -6.03 3.36
C GLY A 121 6.22 -6.46 3.25
N VAL A 122 5.38 -5.63 2.64
CA VAL A 122 3.91 -5.77 2.72
C VAL A 122 3.28 -5.71 1.33
N LEU A 123 2.27 -6.56 1.13
CA LEU A 123 1.34 -6.45 0.02
C LEU A 123 0.00 -5.97 0.55
N ALA A 124 -0.55 -4.92 -0.07
CA ALA A 124 -1.82 -4.35 0.32
C ALA A 124 -2.80 -4.33 -0.84
N PHE A 125 -4.08 -4.54 -0.53
CA PHE A 125 -5.21 -4.48 -1.44
C PHE A 125 -6.16 -3.38 -0.98
N PHE A 126 -6.77 -2.68 -1.92
CA PHE A 126 -7.66 -1.54 -1.63
C PHE A 126 -8.98 -1.68 -2.38
N TRP A 127 -10.07 -1.35 -1.70
CA TRP A 127 -11.40 -1.23 -2.31
C TRP A 127 -12.03 0.09 -1.89
N GLU A 128 -12.44 0.89 -2.86
CA GLU A 128 -13.25 2.07 -2.57
C GLU A 128 -14.64 1.63 -2.10
N ILE A 129 -15.04 2.12 -0.94
CA ILE A 129 -16.36 1.87 -0.37
C ILE A 129 -17.35 2.77 -1.10
N HIS A 130 -18.25 2.16 -1.85
CA HIS A 130 -19.36 2.85 -2.48
C HIS A 130 -20.61 2.54 -1.66
N ASP A 131 -21.36 3.58 -1.28
CA ASP A 131 -22.72 3.45 -0.72
C ASP A 131 -23.69 2.88 -1.77
#